data_AF-A0A941W1W6-F1
#
_entry.id   AF-A0A941W1W6-F1
#
_cell.length_a   1.000
_cell.length_b   1.000
_cell.length_c   1.000
_cell.angle_alpha   90.00
_cell.angle_beta   90.00
_cell.angle_gamma   90.00
#
_symmetry.space_group_name_H-M   'P 1'
#
loop_
_entity.id
_entity.type
_entity.pdbx_description
1 polymer ?
#
loop_
_entity_poly.entity_id
_entity_poly.type
_entity_poly.pdbx_seq_one_letter_code
_entity_poly.pdbx_strand_id
1 'polypeptide(L)'
;MYQNAQYNALLNRPEKAVPLLKKAIKEDIIYCLKIGGELDFDGIKPEIVKLYEEIRDEKKAEVKEKLEGEKKNVVILNNAVNGIQKLGYDVPKDYSVELFQENEKGENSEIDKMLENDSVFDAYIADILLTLLSTKLKRRKDRLKRKSNEIQINIDKQIEELSAEMTGKKKSGLMPFLIYFVGGQIIAFPFGKYIGMPIGICITEGILFFICLYVSVILPQSKWKEINAKQNEKDKLTRVLKKI
;
A
#
# COMPACT_ATOMS: atom_id res chain seq x y z
N MET A 1 -30.90 -33.56 -5.58
CA MET A 1 -31.64 -32.40 -6.14
C MET A 1 -31.82 -32.51 -7.65
N TYR A 2 -30.76 -32.75 -8.41
CA TYR A 2 -30.80 -32.90 -9.87
C TYR A 2 -31.78 -33.97 -10.38
N GLN A 3 -31.74 -35.20 -9.84
CA GLN A 3 -32.66 -36.29 -10.23
C GLN A 3 -34.14 -35.92 -10.02
N ASN A 4 -34.45 -35.20 -8.94
CA ASN A 4 -35.81 -34.71 -8.71
C ASN A 4 -36.21 -33.64 -9.73
N ALA A 5 -35.25 -32.84 -10.21
CA ALA A 5 -35.49 -31.89 -11.27
C ALA A 5 -35.78 -32.59 -12.61
N GLN A 6 -35.00 -33.61 -12.96
CA GLN A 6 -35.25 -34.46 -14.13
C GLN A 6 -36.65 -35.09 -14.09
N TYR A 7 -37.02 -35.68 -12.96
CA TYR A 7 -38.35 -36.27 -12.80
C TYR A 7 -39.48 -35.25 -13.00
N ASN A 8 -39.34 -34.04 -12.43
CA ASN A 8 -40.36 -32.99 -12.64
C ASN A 8 -40.36 -32.43 -14.07
N ALA A 9 -39.21 -32.41 -14.74
CA ALA A 9 -39.11 -32.02 -16.15
C ALA A 9 -39.84 -33.00 -17.07
N LEU A 10 -39.66 -34.32 -16.86
CA LEU A 10 -40.38 -35.37 -17.59
C LEU A 10 -41.89 -35.31 -17.37
N LEU A 11 -42.34 -34.85 -16.20
CA LEU A 11 -43.75 -34.58 -15.89
C LEU A 11 -44.26 -33.23 -16.43
N ASN A 12 -43.44 -32.49 -17.16
CA ASN A 12 -43.72 -31.14 -17.67
C ASN A 12 -44.16 -30.17 -16.56
N ARG A 13 -43.44 -30.19 -15.43
CA ARG A 13 -43.65 -29.32 -14.26
C ARG A 13 -42.47 -28.35 -14.07
N PRO A 14 -42.31 -27.36 -14.98
CA PRO A 14 -41.20 -26.41 -14.93
C PRO A 14 -41.14 -25.62 -13.61
N GLU A 15 -42.29 -25.33 -13.00
CA GLU A 15 -42.41 -24.61 -11.72
C GLU A 15 -41.73 -25.33 -10.55
N LYS A 16 -41.56 -26.66 -10.65
CA LYS A 16 -40.84 -27.48 -9.67
C LYS A 16 -39.43 -27.82 -10.12
N ALA A 17 -39.24 -28.08 -11.41
CA ALA A 17 -37.94 -28.45 -11.97
C ALA A 17 -36.95 -27.27 -11.93
N VAL A 18 -37.35 -26.08 -12.38
CA VAL A 18 -36.47 -24.90 -12.51
C VAL A 18 -35.83 -24.48 -11.18
N PRO A 19 -36.55 -24.37 -10.04
CA PRO A 19 -35.92 -24.03 -8.77
C PRO A 19 -34.90 -25.07 -8.29
N LEU A 20 -35.13 -26.36 -8.59
CA LEU A 20 -34.20 -27.44 -8.26
C LEU A 20 -32.95 -27.40 -9.14
N LEU A 21 -33.11 -27.11 -10.44
CA LEU A 21 -31.99 -26.88 -11.36
C LEU A 21 -31.18 -25.65 -10.94
N LYS A 22 -31.84 -24.54 -10.56
CA LYS A 22 -31.17 -23.34 -10.05
C LYS A 22 -30.25 -23.66 -8.86
N LYS A 23 -30.76 -24.43 -7.90
CA LYS A 23 -29.96 -24.88 -6.74
C LYS A 23 -28.78 -25.75 -7.17
N ALA A 24 -29.01 -26.73 -8.03
CA ALA A 24 -27.94 -27.62 -8.51
C ALA A 24 -26.84 -26.85 -9.27
N ILE A 25 -27.19 -25.91 -10.14
CA ILE A 25 -26.23 -25.08 -10.89
C ILE A 25 -25.44 -24.15 -9.96
N LYS A 26 -26.09 -23.59 -8.93
CA LYS A 26 -25.39 -22.78 -7.92
C LYS A 26 -24.37 -23.58 -7.10
N GLU A 27 -24.62 -24.87 -6.90
CA GLU A 27 -23.66 -25.77 -6.24
C GLU A 27 -22.52 -26.19 -7.18
N ASP A 28 -22.83 -26.51 -8.44
CA ASP A 28 -21.86 -26.92 -9.44
C ASP A 28 -22.28 -26.49 -10.85
N ILE A 29 -21.47 -25.61 -11.45
CA ILE A 29 -21.72 -25.05 -12.78
C ILE A 29 -21.71 -26.11 -13.89
N ILE A 30 -21.09 -27.28 -13.66
CA ILE A 30 -21.06 -28.38 -14.63
C ILE A 30 -22.48 -28.88 -14.95
N TYR A 31 -23.45 -28.69 -14.06
CA TYR A 31 -24.84 -29.03 -14.36
C TYR A 31 -25.42 -28.26 -15.55
N CYS A 32 -24.91 -27.06 -15.88
CA CYS A 32 -25.30 -26.36 -17.11
C CYS A 32 -24.95 -27.17 -18.37
N LEU A 33 -23.81 -27.87 -18.40
CA LEU A 33 -23.43 -28.71 -19.54
C LEU A 33 -24.31 -29.97 -19.62
N LYS A 34 -24.61 -30.57 -18.46
CA LYS A 34 -25.41 -31.80 -18.40
C LYS A 34 -26.83 -31.56 -18.90
N ILE A 35 -27.49 -30.53 -18.39
CA ILE A 35 -28.87 -30.19 -18.76
C ILE A 35 -28.99 -29.92 -20.26
N GLY A 36 -28.02 -29.24 -20.87
CA GLY A 36 -28.05 -28.91 -22.30
C GLY A 36 -28.00 -30.12 -23.25
N GLY A 37 -27.51 -31.28 -22.77
CA GLY A 37 -27.39 -32.51 -23.56
C GLY A 37 -28.44 -33.57 -23.25
N GLU A 38 -29.32 -33.37 -22.26
CA GLU A 38 -30.27 -34.37 -21.78
C GLU A 38 -31.67 -34.18 -22.38
N LEU A 39 -32.23 -35.26 -22.94
CA LEU A 39 -33.58 -35.27 -23.52
C LEU A 39 -34.69 -35.08 -22.48
N ASP A 40 -34.42 -35.41 -21.22
CA ASP A 40 -35.38 -35.30 -20.11
C ASP A 40 -35.89 -33.86 -19.92
N PHE A 41 -35.13 -32.88 -20.42
CA PHE A 41 -35.42 -31.46 -20.29
C PHE A 41 -36.01 -30.82 -21.55
N ASP A 42 -36.22 -31.58 -22.63
CA ASP A 42 -36.71 -31.04 -23.92
C ASP A 42 -38.04 -30.29 -23.78
N GLY A 43 -38.94 -30.81 -22.95
CA GLY A 43 -40.27 -30.23 -22.71
C GLY A 43 -40.25 -28.88 -22.00
N ILE A 44 -39.15 -28.54 -21.32
CA ILE A 44 -39.00 -27.30 -20.52
C ILE A 44 -37.78 -26.46 -20.95
N LYS A 45 -37.29 -26.67 -22.19
CA LYS A 45 -36.15 -25.93 -22.76
C LYS A 45 -36.29 -24.41 -22.67
N PRO A 46 -37.45 -23.79 -23.01
CA PRO A 46 -37.61 -22.34 -22.91
C PRO A 46 -37.40 -21.80 -21.50
N GLU A 47 -37.87 -22.52 -20.48
CA GLU A 47 -37.70 -22.15 -19.07
C GLU A 47 -36.26 -22.33 -18.59
N ILE A 48 -35.55 -23.33 -19.12
CA ILE A 48 -34.11 -23.52 -18.85
C ILE A 48 -33.28 -22.39 -19.44
N VAL A 49 -33.59 -21.92 -20.65
CA VAL A 49 -32.92 -20.76 -21.26
C VAL A 49 -33.08 -19.53 -20.37
N LYS A 50 -34.30 -19.24 -19.91
CA LYS A 50 -34.56 -18.14 -18.96
C LYS A 50 -33.82 -18.31 -17.64
N LEU A 51 -33.73 -19.54 -17.13
CA LEU A 51 -32.97 -19.85 -15.93
C LEU A 51 -31.47 -19.52 -16.11
N TYR A 52 -30.89 -19.85 -17.27
CA TYR A 52 -29.49 -19.53 -17.56
C TYR A 52 -29.26 -18.04 -17.70
N GLU A 53 -30.15 -17.30 -18.35
CA GLU A 53 -30.11 -15.84 -18.41
C GLU A 53 -30.14 -15.23 -17.00
N GLU A 54 -31.06 -15.69 -16.14
CA GLU A 54 -31.18 -15.23 -14.76
C GLU A 54 -29.90 -15.50 -13.95
N ILE A 55 -29.35 -16.72 -14.03
CA ILE A 55 -28.11 -17.08 -13.33
C ILE A 55 -26.92 -16.27 -13.84
N ARG A 56 -26.82 -16.09 -15.16
CA ARG A 56 -25.78 -15.29 -15.80
C ARG A 56 -25.83 -13.85 -15.30
N ASP A 57 -27.00 -13.23 -15.34
CA ASP A 57 -27.16 -11.82 -15.01
C ASP A 57 -26.95 -11.57 -13.51
N GLU A 58 -27.45 -12.47 -12.64
CA GLU A 58 -27.15 -12.47 -11.20
C GLU A 58 -25.64 -12.53 -10.96
N LYS A 59 -24.95 -13.45 -11.65
CA LYS A 59 -23.50 -13.63 -11.49
C LYS A 59 -22.70 -12.46 -12.05
N LYS A 60 -23.08 -11.92 -13.20
CA LYS A 60 -22.45 -10.73 -13.80
C LYS A 60 -22.54 -9.53 -12.87
N ALA A 61 -23.70 -9.30 -12.24
CA ALA A 61 -23.86 -8.21 -11.29
C ALA A 61 -22.94 -8.36 -10.07
N GLU A 62 -22.87 -9.56 -9.49
CA GLU A 62 -21.97 -9.87 -8.36
C GLU A 62 -20.50 -9.62 -8.72
N VAL A 63 -20.06 -10.10 -9.89
CA VAL A 63 -18.66 -9.94 -10.33
C VAL A 63 -18.34 -8.49 -10.63
N LYS A 64 -19.25 -7.72 -11.24
CA LYS A 64 -19.05 -6.28 -11.48
C LYS A 64 -18.86 -5.51 -10.17
N GLU A 65 -19.70 -5.76 -9.17
CA GLU A 65 -19.58 -5.11 -7.86
C GLU A 65 -18.22 -5.42 -7.20
N LYS A 66 -17.83 -6.70 -7.18
CA LYS A 66 -16.52 -7.12 -6.65
C LYS A 66 -15.37 -6.45 -7.43
N LEU A 67 -15.47 -6.39 -8.75
CA LEU A 67 -14.44 -5.81 -9.62
C LEU A 67 -14.25 -4.30 -9.36
N GLU A 68 -15.34 -3.55 -9.18
CA GLU A 68 -15.26 -2.14 -8.78
C GLU A 68 -14.58 -1.96 -7.42
N GLY A 69 -14.87 -2.83 -6.46
CA GLY A 69 -14.20 -2.88 -5.17
C GLY A 69 -12.68 -3.08 -5.31
N GLU A 70 -12.27 -4.03 -6.15
CA GLU A 70 -10.84 -4.28 -6.40
C GLU A 70 -10.17 -3.14 -7.18
N LYS A 71 -10.85 -2.50 -8.14
CA LYS A 71 -10.35 -1.30 -8.84
C LYS A 71 -10.03 -0.18 -7.84
N LYS A 72 -10.88 0.04 -6.82
CA LYS A 72 -10.61 0.99 -5.73
C LYS A 72 -9.39 0.60 -4.89
N ASN A 73 -9.25 -0.70 -4.55
CA ASN A 73 -8.09 -1.20 -3.81
C ASN A 73 -6.77 -0.98 -4.56
N VAL A 74 -6.76 -1.21 -5.89
CA VAL A 74 -5.62 -0.96 -6.76
C VAL A 74 -5.19 0.51 -6.71
N VAL A 75 -6.15 1.44 -6.82
CA VAL A 75 -5.87 2.89 -6.74
C VAL A 75 -5.27 3.26 -5.38
N ILE A 76 -5.80 2.73 -4.28
CA ILE A 76 -5.28 2.97 -2.93
C ILE A 76 -3.83 2.49 -2.81
N LEU A 77 -3.53 1.28 -3.29
CA LEU A 77 -2.19 0.71 -3.23
C LEU A 77 -1.19 1.49 -4.10
N ASN A 78 -1.57 1.88 -5.32
CA ASN A 78 -0.72 2.71 -6.18
C ASN A 78 -0.43 4.07 -5.56
N ASN A 79 -1.44 4.73 -4.99
CA ASN A 79 -1.25 5.99 -4.29
C ASN A 79 -0.27 5.86 -3.11
N ALA A 80 -0.27 4.70 -2.44
CA ALA A 80 0.67 4.45 -1.36
C ALA A 80 2.10 4.19 -1.86
N VAL A 81 2.27 3.37 -2.90
CA VAL A 81 3.58 3.16 -3.55
C VAL A 81 4.17 4.50 -4.01
N ASN A 82 3.38 5.31 -4.71
CA ASN A 82 3.78 6.64 -5.15
C ASN A 82 4.08 7.57 -3.97
N GLY A 83 3.31 7.48 -2.88
CA GLY A 83 3.56 8.21 -1.65
C GLY A 83 4.91 7.88 -1.02
N ILE A 84 5.29 6.59 -1.00
CA ILE A 84 6.58 6.13 -0.48
C ILE A 84 7.73 6.56 -1.40
N GLN A 85 7.57 6.44 -2.72
CA GLN A 85 8.58 6.89 -3.69
C GLN A 85 8.82 8.40 -3.63
N LYS A 86 7.76 9.21 -3.44
CA LYS A 86 7.89 10.67 -3.24
C LYS A 86 8.65 11.05 -1.98
N LEU A 87 8.74 10.15 -1.00
CA LEU A 87 9.59 10.33 0.19
C LEU A 87 11.06 9.95 -0.07
N GLY A 88 11.42 9.55 -1.30
CA GLY A 88 12.77 9.19 -1.69
C GLY A 88 13.13 7.73 -1.44
N TYR A 89 12.17 6.88 -1.04
CA TYR A 89 12.42 5.46 -0.83
C TYR A 89 12.22 4.67 -2.13
N ASP A 90 13.19 3.83 -2.46
CA ASP A 90 13.06 2.92 -3.58
C ASP A 90 12.05 1.81 -3.22
N VAL A 91 11.02 1.71 -4.06
CA VAL A 91 10.00 0.67 -3.97
C VAL A 91 10.09 -0.12 -5.27
N PRO A 92 10.47 -1.40 -5.22
CA PRO A 92 10.62 -2.20 -6.43
C PRO A 92 9.32 -2.21 -7.26
N LYS A 93 9.45 -2.22 -8.58
CA LYS A 93 8.30 -2.24 -9.51
C LYS A 93 7.35 -3.40 -9.27
N ASP A 94 7.82 -4.50 -8.68
CA ASP A 94 6.99 -5.66 -8.32
C ASP A 94 5.91 -5.35 -7.27
N TYR A 95 6.06 -4.23 -6.54
CA TYR A 95 5.07 -3.71 -5.60
C TYR A 95 4.10 -2.75 -6.26
N SER A 96 4.48 -2.18 -7.41
CA SER A 96 3.61 -1.33 -8.21
C SER A 96 2.45 -2.16 -8.75
N VAL A 97 1.25 -1.66 -8.51
CA VAL A 97 -0.01 -2.20 -9.02
C VAL A 97 -0.32 -1.54 -10.37
N GLU A 98 0.58 -0.74 -10.93
CA GLU A 98 0.47 -0.12 -12.27
C GLU A 98 0.25 -1.16 -13.35
N LEU A 99 0.81 -2.38 -13.22
CA LEU A 99 0.49 -3.49 -14.12
C LEU A 99 -1.02 -3.78 -14.19
N PHE A 100 -1.80 -3.49 -13.15
CA PHE A 100 -3.26 -3.65 -13.14
C PHE A 100 -4.01 -2.41 -13.69
N GLN A 101 -3.35 -1.25 -13.77
CA GLN A 101 -3.89 -0.03 -14.39
C GLN A 101 -3.52 0.09 -15.87
N GLU A 102 -2.28 -0.22 -16.27
CA GLU A 102 -1.88 -0.36 -17.68
C GLU A 102 -2.67 -1.49 -18.35
N ASN A 103 -3.07 -2.50 -17.56
CA ASN A 103 -4.02 -3.54 -17.96
C ASN A 103 -5.51 -3.14 -17.90
N GLU A 104 -5.86 -1.85 -17.79
CA GLU A 104 -7.16 -1.38 -18.31
C GLU A 104 -7.33 -1.75 -19.80
N LYS A 105 -6.24 -2.03 -20.53
CA LYS A 105 -6.26 -2.62 -21.87
C LYS A 105 -5.99 -4.15 -21.93
N GLY A 106 -5.58 -4.80 -20.84
CA GLY A 106 -4.98 -6.15 -20.85
C GLY A 106 -5.75 -7.21 -20.05
N GLU A 107 -5.55 -7.28 -18.73
CA GLU A 107 -6.17 -8.29 -17.83
C GLU A 107 -7.55 -7.89 -17.27
N ASN A 108 -7.78 -6.62 -16.91
CA ASN A 108 -9.15 -6.17 -16.59
C ASN A 108 -10.02 -6.19 -17.84
N SER A 109 -9.39 -5.97 -19.01
CA SER A 109 -10.07 -6.19 -20.29
C SER A 109 -10.57 -7.62 -20.44
N GLU A 110 -9.91 -8.62 -19.84
CA GLU A 110 -10.32 -10.01 -19.99
C GLU A 110 -11.53 -10.35 -19.12
N ILE A 111 -11.54 -9.92 -17.86
CA ILE A 111 -12.73 -10.04 -16.98
C ILE A 111 -13.88 -9.22 -17.56
N ASP A 112 -13.64 -7.97 -17.97
CA ASP A 112 -14.67 -7.11 -18.58
C ASP A 112 -15.22 -7.74 -19.88
N LYS A 113 -14.37 -8.30 -20.76
CA LYS A 113 -14.78 -9.06 -21.95
C LYS A 113 -15.60 -10.31 -21.61
N MET A 114 -15.19 -11.09 -20.61
CA MET A 114 -15.95 -12.26 -20.14
C MET A 114 -17.33 -11.86 -19.61
N LEU A 115 -17.46 -10.69 -18.98
CA LEU A 115 -18.74 -10.16 -18.52
C LEU A 115 -19.59 -9.58 -19.65
N GLU A 116 -19.00 -9.16 -20.76
CA GLU A 116 -19.71 -8.77 -21.98
C GLU A 116 -20.27 -9.99 -22.72
N ASN A 117 -19.58 -11.12 -22.70
CA ASN A 117 -20.03 -12.35 -23.33
C ASN A 117 -21.35 -12.88 -22.75
N ASP A 118 -22.19 -13.45 -23.61
CA ASP A 118 -23.52 -13.92 -23.22
C ASP A 118 -23.54 -15.34 -22.62
N SER A 119 -22.51 -15.69 -21.85
CA SER A 119 -22.27 -17.04 -21.35
C SER A 119 -22.31 -17.08 -19.82
N VAL A 120 -23.05 -18.07 -19.29
CA VAL A 120 -23.04 -18.38 -17.85
C VAL A 120 -21.62 -18.78 -17.40
N PHE A 121 -20.92 -19.58 -18.20
CA PHE A 121 -19.57 -20.04 -17.86
C PHE A 121 -18.58 -18.89 -17.77
N ASP A 122 -18.68 -17.91 -18.67
CA ASP A 122 -17.77 -16.75 -18.67
C ASP A 122 -17.96 -15.92 -17.40
N ALA A 123 -19.21 -15.74 -16.93
CA ALA A 123 -19.47 -15.06 -15.66
C ALA A 123 -18.86 -15.79 -14.45
N TYR A 124 -18.87 -17.13 -14.44
CA TYR A 124 -18.25 -17.93 -13.38
C TYR A 124 -16.72 -17.93 -13.46
N ILE A 125 -16.16 -18.04 -14.67
CA ILE A 125 -14.70 -17.97 -14.89
C ILE A 125 -14.19 -16.58 -14.47
N ALA A 126 -14.91 -15.52 -14.83
CA ALA A 126 -14.61 -14.16 -14.40
C ALA A 126 -14.55 -14.03 -12.86
N ASP A 127 -15.47 -14.65 -12.11
CA ASP A 127 -15.45 -14.66 -10.64
C ASP A 127 -14.21 -15.38 -10.06
N ILE A 128 -13.81 -16.50 -10.69
CA ILE A 128 -12.61 -17.24 -10.29
C ILE A 128 -11.36 -16.39 -10.54
N LEU A 129 -11.24 -15.79 -11.72
CA LEU A 129 -10.11 -14.91 -12.05
C LEU A 129 -10.05 -13.70 -11.12
N LEU A 130 -11.19 -13.10 -10.80
CA LEU A 130 -11.29 -11.99 -9.86
C LEU A 130 -10.87 -12.40 -8.44
N THR A 131 -11.21 -13.60 -8.00
CA THR A 131 -10.77 -14.13 -6.70
C THR A 131 -9.25 -14.32 -6.65
N LEU A 132 -8.65 -14.81 -7.74
CA LEU A 132 -7.20 -14.92 -7.87
C LEU A 132 -6.53 -13.53 -7.87
N LEU A 133 -7.13 -12.56 -8.55
CA LEU A 133 -6.70 -11.16 -8.56
C LEU A 133 -6.68 -10.57 -7.15
N SER A 134 -7.79 -10.68 -6.43
CA SER A 134 -7.93 -10.21 -5.04
C SER A 134 -6.86 -10.82 -4.13
N THR A 135 -6.60 -12.12 -4.29
CA THR A 135 -5.54 -12.81 -3.54
C THR A 135 -4.15 -12.26 -3.86
N LYS A 136 -3.83 -11.97 -5.13
CA LYS A 136 -2.56 -11.33 -5.52
C LYS A 136 -2.45 -9.92 -4.94
N LEU A 137 -3.52 -9.12 -4.99
CA LEU A 137 -3.56 -7.77 -4.43
C LEU A 137 -3.33 -7.77 -2.92
N LYS A 138 -3.97 -8.69 -2.19
CA LYS A 138 -3.75 -8.87 -0.75
C LYS A 138 -2.29 -9.19 -0.43
N ARG A 139 -1.66 -10.11 -1.18
CA ARG A 139 -0.24 -10.43 -1.00
C ARG A 139 0.66 -9.22 -1.24
N ARG A 140 0.37 -8.40 -2.26
CA ARG A 140 1.14 -7.16 -2.54
C ARG A 140 0.95 -6.13 -1.44
N LYS A 141 -0.28 -5.93 -0.96
CA LYS A 141 -0.59 -5.09 0.21
C LYS A 141 0.24 -5.49 1.44
N ASP A 142 0.28 -6.78 1.75
CA ASP A 142 1.05 -7.29 2.90
C ASP A 142 2.55 -7.08 2.73
N ARG A 143 3.09 -7.31 1.53
CA ARG A 143 4.50 -7.04 1.21
C ARG A 143 4.83 -5.55 1.37
N LEU A 144 3.96 -4.66 0.88
CA LEU A 144 4.15 -3.22 1.00
C LEU A 144 4.16 -2.78 2.47
N LYS A 145 3.27 -3.33 3.30
CA LYS A 145 3.26 -3.08 4.76
C LYS A 145 4.59 -3.52 5.40
N ARG A 146 5.10 -4.70 5.07
CA ARG A 146 6.41 -5.16 5.56
C ARG A 146 7.54 -4.23 5.16
N LYS A 147 7.59 -3.84 3.87
CA LYS A 147 8.63 -2.95 3.37
C LYS A 147 8.59 -1.58 4.06
N SER A 148 7.40 -1.05 4.29
CA SER A 148 7.25 0.21 5.00
C SER A 148 7.63 0.11 6.48
N ASN A 149 7.38 -1.02 7.13
CA ASN A 149 7.87 -1.26 8.50
C ASN A 149 9.40 -1.32 8.54
N GLU A 150 10.05 -1.96 7.56
CA GLU A 150 11.52 -1.95 7.44
C GLU A 150 12.06 -0.52 7.32
N ILE A 151 11.43 0.30 6.47
CA ILE A 151 11.80 1.71 6.32
C ILE A 151 11.65 2.46 7.64
N GLN A 152 10.54 2.26 8.35
CA GLN A 152 10.28 2.90 9.63
C GLN A 152 11.33 2.52 10.70
N ILE A 153 11.70 1.24 10.77
CA ILE A 153 12.77 0.76 11.66
C ILE A 153 14.12 1.42 11.33
N ASN A 154 14.44 1.59 10.04
CA ASN A 154 15.66 2.27 9.63
C ASN A 154 15.65 3.76 10.01
N ILE A 155 14.52 4.45 9.83
CA ILE A 155 14.37 5.85 10.28
C ILE A 155 14.55 5.94 11.80
N ASP A 156 13.94 5.03 12.57
CA ASP A 156 14.06 5.02 14.02
C ASP A 156 15.50 4.81 14.47
N LYS A 157 16.22 3.88 13.82
CA LYS A 157 17.63 3.67 14.06
C LYS A 157 18.47 4.93 13.78
N GLN A 158 18.21 5.63 12.66
CA GLN A 158 18.90 6.89 12.35
C GLN A 158 18.61 7.99 13.38
N ILE A 159 17.37 8.07 13.88
CA ILE A 159 17.00 9.01 14.93
C ILE A 159 17.73 8.67 16.24
N GLU A 160 17.81 7.38 16.60
CA GLU A 160 18.55 6.91 17.77
C GLU A 160 20.05 7.21 17.66
N GLU A 161 20.68 6.94 16.51
CA GLU A 161 22.10 7.25 16.25
C GLU A 161 22.37 8.76 16.37
N LEU A 162 21.55 9.60 15.71
CA LEU A 162 21.64 11.07 15.81
C LEU A 162 21.40 11.56 17.24
N SER A 163 20.49 10.93 17.97
CA SER A 163 20.17 11.28 19.37
C SER A 163 21.28 10.83 20.32
N ALA A 164 21.91 9.67 20.09
CA ALA A 164 23.02 9.16 20.88
C ALA A 164 24.24 10.08 20.79
N GLU A 165 24.55 10.58 19.59
CA GLU A 165 25.57 11.61 19.37
C GLU A 165 25.26 12.93 20.12
N MET A 166 23.99 13.16 20.44
CA MET A 166 23.49 14.33 21.17
C MET A 166 23.40 14.08 22.68
N THR A 167 23.29 12.84 23.18
CA THR A 167 23.14 12.55 24.62
C THR A 167 24.37 12.88 25.49
N GLY A 168 25.52 13.21 24.89
CA GLY A 168 26.65 13.85 25.57
C GLY A 168 26.64 15.38 25.53
N LYS A 169 25.81 15.99 24.67
CA LYS A 169 25.69 17.43 24.44
C LYS A 169 24.24 17.83 24.75
N LYS A 170 23.91 18.01 26.03
CA LYS A 170 22.61 18.55 26.49
C LYS A 170 22.17 19.69 25.56
N LYS A 171 20.86 19.78 25.25
CA LYS A 171 20.23 20.93 24.57
C LYS A 171 20.89 22.22 25.07
N SER A 172 21.85 22.68 24.30
CA SER A 172 22.88 23.58 24.77
C SER A 172 22.31 24.97 24.61
N GLY A 173 21.66 25.46 25.66
CA GLY A 173 21.32 26.87 25.78
C GLY A 173 22.60 27.72 25.82
N LEU A 174 22.45 29.03 25.99
CA LEU A 174 23.56 29.98 26.08
C LEU A 174 24.63 29.61 27.14
N MET A 175 24.28 28.80 28.15
CA MET A 175 25.14 28.45 29.28
C MET A 175 26.43 27.69 28.92
N PRO A 176 26.41 26.53 28.23
CA PRO A 176 27.63 25.88 27.75
C PRO A 176 28.49 26.78 26.84
N PHE A 177 27.89 27.61 25.99
CA PHE A 177 28.65 28.61 25.21
C PHE A 177 29.42 29.56 26.14
N LEU A 178 28.77 30.10 27.17
CA LEU A 178 29.43 30.99 28.16
C LEU A 178 30.54 30.28 28.92
N ILE A 179 30.34 29.02 29.33
CA ILE A 179 31.36 28.22 30.04
C ILE A 179 32.59 27.98 29.15
N TYR A 180 32.39 27.55 27.91
CA TYR A 180 33.49 27.33 26.96
C TYR A 180 34.19 28.64 26.57
N PHE A 181 33.43 29.72 26.43
CA PHE A 181 33.98 31.03 26.11
C PHE A 181 34.84 31.57 27.25
N VAL A 182 34.36 31.56 28.50
CA VAL A 182 35.12 32.00 29.68
C VAL A 182 36.35 31.12 29.90
N GLY A 183 36.19 29.79 29.80
CA GLY A 183 37.33 28.86 29.91
C GLY A 183 38.37 29.06 28.80
N GLY A 184 37.93 29.37 27.58
CA GLY A 184 38.81 29.64 26.46
C GLY A 184 39.53 30.99 26.56
N GLN A 185 38.91 32.02 27.18
CA GLN A 185 39.58 33.31 27.40
C GLN A 185 40.81 33.17 28.31
N ILE A 186 40.79 32.24 29.27
CA ILE A 186 41.95 31.92 30.13
C ILE A 186 43.14 31.43 29.29
N ILE A 187 42.88 30.71 28.19
CA ILE A 187 43.91 30.16 27.28
C ILE A 187 44.30 31.17 26.19
N ALA A 188 43.35 31.96 25.69
CA ALA A 188 43.58 32.90 24.59
C ALA A 188 44.44 34.10 25.01
N PHE A 189 44.29 34.58 26.25
CA PHE A 189 45.03 35.73 26.79
C PHE A 189 46.57 35.59 26.72
N PRO A 190 47.20 34.49 27.18
CA PRO A 190 48.65 34.32 27.07
C PRO A 190 49.14 34.18 25.62
N PHE A 191 48.34 33.59 24.72
CA PHE A 191 48.69 33.47 23.29
C PHE A 191 48.60 34.81 22.55
N GLY A 192 47.55 35.59 22.78
CA GLY A 192 47.38 36.92 22.18
C GLY A 192 48.50 37.89 22.58
N LYS A 193 49.01 37.77 23.82
CA LYS A 193 50.17 38.55 24.29
C LYS A 193 51.46 38.21 23.53
N TYR A 194 51.62 36.96 23.07
CA TYR A 194 52.80 36.49 22.33
C TYR A 194 52.87 37.01 20.88
N ILE A 195 51.72 37.35 20.27
CA ILE A 195 51.61 37.79 18.87
C ILE A 195 51.76 39.32 18.71
N GLY A 196 51.65 40.09 19.81
CA GLY A 196 51.80 41.55 19.83
C GLY A 196 50.48 42.29 20.07
N MET A 197 50.50 43.31 20.95
CA MET A 197 49.32 44.09 21.36
C MET A 197 49.08 45.29 20.44
N PRO A 198 47.83 45.63 20.05
CA PRO A 198 46.52 45.08 20.47
C PRO A 198 45.87 44.08 19.49
N ILE A 199 46.39 43.93 18.27
CA ILE A 199 45.72 43.20 17.18
C ILE A 199 45.68 41.68 17.44
N GLY A 200 46.72 41.10 18.05
CA GLY A 200 46.81 39.66 18.30
C GLY A 200 45.72 39.12 19.23
N ILE A 201 45.37 39.89 20.27
CA ILE A 201 44.32 39.51 21.24
C ILE A 201 42.95 39.46 20.54
N CYS A 202 42.60 40.48 19.75
CA CYS A 202 41.34 40.53 19.02
C CYS A 202 41.17 39.35 18.04
N ILE A 203 42.25 38.94 17.36
CA ILE A 203 42.21 37.80 16.44
C ILE A 203 41.96 36.49 17.21
N THR A 204 42.71 36.25 18.30
CA THR A 204 42.55 35.03 19.10
C THR A 204 41.18 34.91 19.77
N GLU A 205 40.63 36.01 20.28
CA GLU A 205 39.28 36.03 20.86
C GLU A 205 38.20 35.81 19.80
N GLY A 206 38.36 36.40 18.62
CA GLY A 206 37.45 36.18 17.49
C GLY A 206 37.39 34.71 17.09
N ILE A 207 38.54 34.06 16.92
CA ILE A 207 38.62 32.62 16.56
C ILE A 207 37.96 31.76 17.64
N LEU A 208 38.28 32.00 18.91
CA LEU A 208 37.70 31.27 20.03
C LEU A 208 36.18 31.42 20.07
N PHE A 209 35.68 32.65 19.90
CA PHE A 209 34.26 32.94 19.84
C PHE A 209 33.57 32.13 18.73
N PHE A 210 34.14 32.12 17.52
CA PHE A 210 33.59 31.36 16.39
C PHE A 210 33.57 29.85 16.66
N ILE A 211 34.64 29.29 17.25
CA ILE A 211 34.70 27.86 17.60
C ILE A 211 33.64 27.52 18.65
N CYS A 212 33.53 28.31 19.72
CA CYS A 212 32.53 28.10 20.77
C CYS A 212 31.10 28.24 20.21
N LEU A 213 30.84 29.26 19.39
CA LEU A 213 29.54 29.46 18.76
C LEU A 213 29.18 28.30 17.83
N TYR A 214 30.15 27.81 17.04
CA TYR A 214 29.94 26.69 16.14
C TYR A 214 29.64 25.39 16.90
N VAL A 215 30.45 25.03 17.90
CA VAL A 215 30.33 23.77 18.64
C VAL A 215 29.12 23.76 19.58
N SER A 216 28.82 24.88 20.24
CA SER A 216 27.78 24.96 21.26
C SER A 216 26.40 25.34 20.72
N VAL A 217 26.32 26.03 19.59
CA VAL A 217 25.05 26.55 19.06
C VAL A 217 24.73 26.00 17.68
N ILE A 218 25.62 26.18 16.70
CA ILE A 218 25.34 25.83 15.29
C ILE A 218 25.21 24.31 15.11
N LEU A 219 26.19 23.54 15.57
CA LEU A 219 26.23 22.08 15.37
C LEU A 219 25.07 21.35 16.08
N PRO A 220 24.69 21.67 17.33
CA PRO A 220 23.51 21.07 17.94
C PRO A 220 22.21 21.47 17.23
N GLN A 221 22.08 22.73 16.79
CA GLN A 221 20.90 23.16 16.02
C GLN A 221 20.77 22.41 14.70
N SER A 222 21.86 22.20 13.96
CA SER A 222 21.81 21.48 12.68
C SER A 222 21.37 20.03 12.89
N LYS A 223 21.91 19.34 13.91
CA LYS A 223 21.49 17.97 14.25
C LYS A 223 20.04 17.88 14.72
N TRP A 224 19.55 18.84 15.51
CA TRP A 224 18.13 18.91 15.87
C TRP A 224 17.23 19.10 14.66
N LYS A 225 17.63 19.92 13.68
CA LYS A 225 16.90 20.07 12.42
C LYS A 225 16.83 18.75 11.66
N GLU A 226 17.92 17.99 11.63
CA GLU A 226 17.99 16.68 10.98
C GLU A 226 17.09 15.64 11.67
N ILE A 227 17.14 15.55 13.00
CA ILE A 227 16.23 14.67 13.78
C ILE A 227 14.77 15.03 13.50
N ASN A 228 14.42 16.33 13.51
CA ASN A 228 13.06 16.77 13.22
C ASN A 228 12.65 16.45 11.78
N ALA A 229 13.56 16.54 10.81
CA ALA A 229 13.30 16.15 9.43
C ALA A 229 12.99 14.64 9.33
N LYS A 230 13.79 13.79 9.99
CA LYS A 230 13.57 12.34 10.05
C LYS A 230 12.28 11.96 10.76
N GLN A 231 11.94 12.65 11.84
CA GLN A 231 10.65 12.47 12.53
C GLN A 231 9.47 12.83 11.61
N ASN A 232 9.58 13.93 10.85
CA ASN A 232 8.56 14.32 9.88
C ASN A 232 8.44 13.31 8.71
N GLU A 233 9.56 12.74 8.24
CA GLU A 233 9.55 11.64 7.27
C GLU A 233 8.80 10.41 7.82
N LYS A 234 9.08 10.01 9.07
CA LYS A 234 8.35 8.92 9.76
C LYS A 234 6.85 9.19 9.83
N ASP A 235 6.46 10.41 10.18
CA ASP A 235 5.04 10.80 10.28
C ASP A 235 4.35 10.79 8.92
N LYS A 236 5.04 11.25 7.86
CA LYS A 236 4.52 11.18 6.48
C LYS A 236 4.35 9.74 6.02
N LEU A 237 5.33 8.88 6.28
CA LEU A 237 5.27 7.45 5.95
C LEU A 237 4.09 6.77 6.66
N THR A 238 3.92 7.06 7.95
CA THR A 238 2.81 6.55 8.76
C THR A 238 1.45 7.01 8.20
N ARG A 239 1.34 8.25 7.73
CA ARG A 239 0.11 8.74 7.08
C ARG A 239 -0.19 8.05 5.76
N VAL A 240 0.82 7.71 4.97
CA VAL A 240 0.66 6.94 3.74
C VAL A 240 0.16 5.53 4.06
N LEU A 241 0.74 4.88 5.07
CA LEU A 241 0.34 3.53 5.48
C LEU A 241 -1.08 3.46 6.07
N LYS A 242 -1.51 4.47 6.83
CA LYS A 242 -2.87 4.51 7.39
C LYS A 242 -3.97 4.46 6.33
N LYS A 243 -3.66 4.76 5.07
CA LYS A 243 -4.60 4.68 3.95
C LYS A 243 -4.79 3.26 3.40
N ILE A 244 -3.99 2.29 3.84
CA ILE A 244 -3.94 0.90 3.31
C ILE A 244 -4.37 -0.12 4.38
#